data_AF-A0A7L2MB97-F1
#
_entry.id   AF-A0A7L2MB97-F1
#
_cell.length_a   1.000
_cell.length_b   1.000
_cell.length_c   1.000
_cell.angle_alpha   90.00
_cell.angle_beta   90.00
_cell.angle_gamma   90.00
#
_symmetry.space_group_name_H-M   'P 1'
#
loop_
_entity.id
_entity.type
_entity.pdbx_description
1 polymer ?
#
loop_
_entity_poly.entity_id
_entity_poly.type
_entity_poly.pdbx_seq_one_letter_code
_entity_poly.pdbx_strand_id
1 'polypeptide(L)'
;VAPEVTMYIQPSKNFVMKKHSGPLTTKEEMERDFKAFLYSLFEEGSFLKRFLKVYKHMKRLGNLAVSSCEHLLQNKELMSYLEESKF
;
A
#
# COMPACT_ATOMS: atom_id res chain seq x y z
N VAL A 1 -7.02 -10.23 7.26
CA VAL A 1 -6.75 -10.40 5.80
C VAL A 1 -5.66 -9.42 5.39
N ALA A 2 -4.73 -9.81 4.51
CA ALA A 2 -3.74 -8.90 3.90
C ALA A 2 -3.44 -9.32 2.46
N PRO A 3 -2.98 -8.43 1.58
CA PRO A 3 -2.48 -8.82 0.27
C PRO A 3 -1.20 -9.66 0.35
N GLU A 4 -0.92 -10.46 -0.68
CA GLU A 4 0.34 -11.21 -0.79
C GLU A 4 1.57 -10.30 -0.75
N VAL A 5 1.49 -9.17 -1.46
CA VAL A 5 2.49 -8.11 -1.44
C VAL A 5 2.21 -7.20 -0.25
N THR A 6 3.01 -7.34 0.80
CA THR A 6 2.96 -6.50 2.02
C THR A 6 4.35 -5.98 2.38
N MET A 7 4.41 -4.71 2.79
CA MET A 7 5.65 -4.06 3.23
C MET A 7 6.00 -4.44 4.68
N TYR A 8 5.09 -4.20 5.64
CA TYR A 8 5.39 -4.28 7.07
C TYR A 8 4.55 -5.29 7.86
N ILE A 9 3.53 -5.89 7.25
CA ILE A 9 2.70 -6.87 7.95
C ILE A 9 3.41 -8.23 7.97
N GLN A 10 3.85 -8.65 9.15
CA GLN A 10 4.55 -9.92 9.37
C GLN A 10 3.61 -11.00 9.92
N PRO A 11 3.91 -12.29 9.70
CA PRO A 11 3.23 -13.38 10.40
C PRO A 11 3.43 -13.25 11.92
N SER A 12 2.40 -13.57 12.71
CA SER A 12 2.53 -13.61 14.16
C SER A 12 1.81 -14.82 14.75
N LYS A 13 2.12 -15.18 15.99
CA LYS A 13 1.40 -16.23 16.74
C LYS A 13 0.01 -15.77 17.21
N ASN A 14 -0.25 -14.46 17.21
CA ASN A 14 -1.45 -13.87 17.81
C ASN A 14 -2.62 -13.79 16.81
N PHE A 15 -2.37 -13.97 15.51
CA PHE A 15 -3.41 -13.98 14.49
C PHE A 15 -3.05 -14.89 13.34
N VAL A 16 -4.08 -15.46 12.71
CA VAL A 16 -3.93 -16.18 11.44
C VAL A 16 -4.12 -15.18 10.30
N MET A 17 -3.09 -15.00 9.48
CA MET A 17 -3.14 -14.11 8.33
C MET A 17 -3.64 -14.85 7.08
N LYS A 18 -4.87 -14.55 6.66
CA LYS A 18 -5.35 -14.91 5.32
C LYS A 18 -4.76 -13.94 4.30
N LYS A 19 -3.98 -14.48 3.35
CA LYS A 19 -3.47 -13.73 2.19
C LYS A 19 -4.43 -13.85 1.02
N HIS A 20 -4.57 -12.79 0.24
CA HIS A 20 -5.32 -12.80 -1.01
C HIS A 20 -4.42 -12.37 -2.17
N SER A 21 -4.64 -13.01 -3.32
CA SER A 21 -4.01 -12.62 -4.57
C SER A 21 -4.62 -11.29 -5.02
N GLY A 22 -3.75 -10.33 -5.33
CA GLY A 22 -4.14 -8.99 -5.74
C GLY A 22 -3.12 -8.42 -6.72
N PRO A 23 -3.54 -7.53 -7.63
CA PRO A 23 -2.67 -6.83 -8.55
C PRO A 23 -2.05 -5.65 -7.81
N LEU A 24 -1.21 -5.97 -6.84
CA LEU A 24 -0.44 -4.97 -6.16
C LEU A 24 0.91 -4.97 -6.83
N THR A 25 1.18 -3.85 -7.47
CA THR A 25 2.49 -3.34 -7.89
C THR A 25 3.60 -4.04 -7.12
N THR A 26 4.66 -4.46 -7.82
CA THR A 26 5.70 -5.31 -7.21
C THR A 26 6.15 -4.73 -5.87
N LYS A 27 6.46 -5.59 -4.88
CA LYS A 27 6.86 -5.13 -3.54
C LYS A 27 7.96 -4.07 -3.64
N GLU A 28 8.88 -4.29 -4.59
CA GLU A 28 10.01 -3.43 -4.92
C GLU A 28 9.58 -2.06 -5.43
N GLU A 29 8.54 -1.97 -6.25
CA GLU A 29 7.99 -0.70 -6.74
C GLU A 29 7.31 0.09 -5.62
N MET A 30 6.47 -0.57 -4.80
CA MET A 30 5.82 0.08 -3.65
C MET A 30 6.87 0.58 -2.64
N GLU A 31 7.86 -0.25 -2.32
CA GLU A 31 8.96 0.13 -1.43
C GLU A 31 9.78 1.30 -1.97
N ARG A 32 10.06 1.31 -3.28
CA ARG A 32 10.80 2.39 -3.94
C ARG A 32 10.06 3.71 -3.84
N ASP A 33 8.76 3.71 -4.12
CA ASP A 33 7.94 4.92 -4.08
C ASP A 33 7.77 5.45 -2.66
N PHE A 34 7.59 4.54 -1.69
CA PHE A 34 7.49 4.89 -0.29
C PHE A 34 8.81 5.43 0.26
N LYS A 35 9.95 4.80 -0.07
CA LYS A 35 11.28 5.31 0.28
C LYS A 35 11.52 6.70 -0.33
N ALA A 36 11.20 6.89 -1.62
CA ALA A 36 11.36 8.18 -2.28
C ALA A 36 10.54 9.29 -1.62
N PHE A 37 9.29 8.98 -1.22
CA PHE A 37 8.47 9.87 -0.42
C PHE A 37 9.15 10.23 0.90
N LEU A 38 9.58 9.24 1.69
CA LEU A 38 10.26 9.47 2.98
C LEU A 38 11.52 10.32 2.82
N TYR A 39 12.39 10.00 1.87
CA TYR A 39 13.59 10.81 1.59
C TYR A 39 13.24 12.25 1.22
N SER A 40 12.16 12.47 0.45
CA SER A 40 11.74 13.82 0.07
C SER A 40 11.25 14.65 1.26
N LEU A 41 10.80 14.05 2.37
CA LEU A 41 10.39 14.78 3.57
C LEU A 41 11.59 15.41 4.30
N PHE A 42 12.75 14.75 4.25
CA PHE A 42 13.96 15.13 4.98
C PHE A 42 15.04 15.72 4.07
N GLU A 43 14.76 15.89 2.78
CA GLU A 43 15.70 16.51 1.84
C GLU A 43 16.00 17.96 2.26
N GLU A 44 17.29 18.29 2.30
CA GLU A 44 17.78 19.63 2.61
C GLU A 44 17.57 20.59 1.41
N GLY A 45 17.54 21.89 1.69
CA GLY A 45 17.41 22.95 0.68
C GLY A 45 16.07 23.69 0.70
N SER A 46 15.64 24.20 -0.46
CA SER A 46 14.46 25.07 -0.57
C SER A 46 13.17 24.36 -0.16
N PHE A 47 12.44 24.98 0.78
CA PHE A 47 11.13 24.50 1.24
C PHE A 47 10.14 24.27 0.09
N LEU A 48 10.04 25.21 -0.85
CA LEU A 48 9.11 25.11 -1.99
C LEU A 48 9.46 23.92 -2.89
N LYS A 49 10.75 23.71 -3.17
CA LYS A 49 11.21 22.57 -3.97
C LYS A 49 10.86 21.26 -3.26
N ARG A 50 11.11 21.18 -1.96
CA ARG A 50 10.77 20.02 -1.13
C ARG A 50 9.25 19.75 -1.14
N PHE A 51 8.45 20.77 -0.87
CA PHE A 51 6.98 20.67 -0.87
C PHE A 51 6.43 20.13 -2.20
N LEU A 52 6.91 20.66 -3.33
CA LEU A 52 6.50 20.18 -4.66
C LEU A 52 6.89 18.73 -4.92
N LYS A 53 8.05 18.29 -4.42
CA LYS A 53 8.51 16.89 -4.55
C LYS A 53 7.64 15.96 -3.71
N VAL A 54 7.40 16.31 -2.45
CA VAL A 54 6.50 15.59 -1.53
C VAL A 54 5.10 15.47 -2.12
N TYR A 55 4.55 16.55 -2.68
CA TYR A 55 3.25 16.54 -3.34
C TYR A 55 3.19 15.54 -4.52
N LYS A 56 4.23 15.49 -5.37
CA LYS A 56 4.30 14.53 -6.48
C LYS A 56 4.35 13.08 -5.97
N HIS A 57 5.14 12.80 -4.94
CA HIS A 57 5.19 11.46 -4.34
C HIS A 57 3.88 11.07 -3.68
N MET A 58 3.23 11.99 -2.94
CA MET A 58 1.91 11.77 -2.34
C MET A 58 0.86 11.44 -3.40
N LYS A 59 0.82 12.14 -4.53
CA LYS A 59 -0.12 11.84 -5.61
C LYS A 59 0.06 10.43 -6.15
N ARG A 60 1.32 9.99 -6.35
CA ARG A 60 1.63 8.63 -6.81
C ARG A 60 1.21 7.56 -5.79
N LEU A 61 1.54 7.75 -4.52
CA LEU A 61 1.15 6.84 -3.44
C LEU A 61 -0.38 6.79 -3.26
N GLY A 62 -1.06 7.94 -3.37
CA GLY A 62 -2.52 8.03 -3.32
C GLY A 62 -3.20 7.25 -4.45
N ASN A 63 -2.71 7.40 -5.68
CA ASN A 63 -3.21 6.62 -6.82
C ASN A 63 -3.00 5.11 -6.60
N LEU A 64 -1.83 4.71 -6.09
CA LEU A 64 -1.54 3.33 -5.75
C LEU A 64 -2.54 2.80 -4.71
N ALA A 65 -2.79 3.56 -3.64
CA ALA A 65 -3.72 3.19 -2.59
C ALA A 65 -5.16 3.05 -3.10
N VAL A 66 -5.65 3.98 -3.92
CA VAL A 66 -6.99 3.91 -4.51
C VAL A 66 -7.13 2.70 -5.42
N SER A 67 -6.18 2.47 -6.32
CA SER A 67 -6.17 1.28 -7.19
C SER A 67 -6.11 -0.01 -6.38
N SER A 68 -5.34 -0.05 -5.29
CA SER A 68 -5.29 -1.18 -4.37
C SER A 68 -6.67 -1.48 -3.76
N CYS A 69 -7.38 -0.43 -3.32
CA CYS A 69 -8.74 -0.54 -2.79
C CYS A 69 -9.74 -1.04 -3.85
N GLU A 70 -9.69 -0.51 -5.07
CA GLU A 70 -10.55 -0.96 -6.17
C GLU A 70 -10.37 -2.45 -6.43
N HIS A 71 -9.13 -2.91 -6.53
CA HIS A 71 -8.83 -4.32 -6.76
C HIS A 71 -9.24 -5.22 -5.60
N LEU A 72 -9.08 -4.76 -4.35
CA LEU A 72 -9.55 -5.47 -3.17
C LEU A 72 -11.07 -5.64 -3.21
N LEU A 73 -11.81 -4.58 -3.51
CA LEU A 73 -13.28 -4.58 -3.57
C LEU A 73 -13.82 -5.40 -4.75
N GLN A 74 -13.07 -5.50 -5.85
CA GLN A 74 -13.42 -6.33 -7.01
C GLN A 74 -13.13 -7.83 -6.80
N ASN A 75 -12.34 -8.19 -5.80
CA ASN A 75 -12.04 -9.59 -5.50
C ASN A 75 -13.25 -10.28 -4.84
N LYS A 76 -14.12 -10.88 -5.68
CA LYS A 76 -15.36 -11.52 -5.24
C LYS A 76 -15.14 -12.65 -4.22
N GLU A 77 -14.08 -13.44 -4.39
CA GLU A 77 -13.74 -14.52 -3.45
C GLU A 77 -13.45 -13.95 -2.07
N LEU A 78 -12.61 -12.90 -2.02
CA LEU A 78 -12.29 -12.23 -0.77
C LEU A 78 -13.52 -11.58 -0.14
N MET A 79 -14.36 -10.91 -0.93
CA MET A 79 -15.56 -10.25 -0.43
C MET A 79 -16.56 -11.27 0.16
N SER A 80 -16.78 -12.41 -0.51
CA SER A 80 -17.61 -13.52 0.02
C SER A 80 -17.05 -14.04 1.34
N TYR A 81 -15.73 -14.27 1.40
CA TYR A 81 -15.08 -14.72 2.63
C TYR A 81 -15.25 -13.73 3.79
N LEU A 82 -15.10 -12.42 3.54
CA LEU A 82 -15.28 -11.39 4.55
C LEU A 82 -16.72 -11.35 5.08
N GLU A 83 -17.71 -11.48 4.18
CA GLU A 83 -19.12 -11.54 4.54
C GLU A 83 -19.45 -12.79 5.38
N GLU A 84 -19.01 -13.97 4.94
CA GLU A 84 -19.25 -15.24 5.62
C GLU A 84 -18.55 -15.32 6.99
N SER A 85 -17.33 -14.78 7.08
CA SER A 85 -16.55 -14.78 8.33
C SER A 85 -17.03 -13.75 9.35
N LYS A 86 -18.00 -12.89 8.98
CA LYS A 86 -18.50 -11.78 9.82
C LYS A 86 -17.36 -10.92 10.37
N PHE A 87 -16.37 -10.65 9.51
CA PHE A 87 -15.22 -9.81 9.83
C PHE A 87 -15.64 -8.36 10.14
#